data_AF-A0A958XTE1-F1
#
_entry.id   AF-A0A958XTE1-F1
#
_cell.length_a   1.000
_cell.length_b   1.000
_cell.length_c   1.000
_cell.angle_alpha   90.00
_cell.angle_beta   90.00
_cell.angle_gamma   90.00
#
_symmetry.space_group_name_H-M   'P 1'
#
loop_
_entity.id
_entity.type
_entity.pdbx_description
1 polymer ?
#
loop_
_entity_poly.entity_id
_entity_poly.type
_entity_poly.pdbx_seq_one_letter_code
_entity_poly.pdbx_strand_id
1 'polypeptide(L)'
;MNLRLSLLEIFLLEVIVWLVIWLLNDYMATLLTFTLGAIVLAVLVIALIAEAIERSKVPRRYFHIMALSILAPLVSAVIYLFIFGGKLGFLES
;
A
#
# COMPACT_ATOMS: atom_id res chain seq x y z
N MET A 1 -13.22 -19.46 -14.26
CA MET A 1 -11.85 -18.94 -14.08
C MET A 1 -11.40 -19.22 -12.65
N ASN A 2 -10.52 -20.20 -12.45
CA ASN A 2 -9.91 -20.45 -11.14
C ASN A 2 -8.76 -19.46 -10.93
N LEU A 3 -9.05 -18.24 -10.47
CA LEU A 3 -8.04 -17.24 -10.18
C LEU A 3 -7.31 -17.60 -8.87
N ARG A 4 -6.30 -18.48 -8.96
CA ARG A 4 -5.30 -18.64 -7.90
C ARG A 4 -4.23 -17.57 -8.05
N LEU A 5 -4.58 -16.32 -7.73
CA LEU A 5 -3.62 -15.21 -7.78
C LEU A 5 -2.56 -15.38 -6.70
N SER A 6 -1.30 -15.31 -7.11
CA SER A 6 -0.15 -15.29 -6.19
C SER A 6 -0.12 -13.99 -5.40
N LEU A 7 0.46 -14.01 -4.20
CA LEU A 7 0.65 -12.79 -3.38
C LEU A 7 1.42 -11.71 -4.16
N LEU A 8 2.37 -12.12 -5.01
CA LEU A 8 3.15 -11.21 -5.85
C LEU A 8 2.28 -10.54 -6.92
N GLU A 9 1.39 -11.30 -7.56
CA GLU A 9 0.48 -10.76 -8.59
C GLU A 9 -0.50 -9.75 -8.00
N ILE A 10 -1.02 -10.03 -6.79
CA ILE A 10 -1.89 -9.09 -6.07
C ILE A 10 -1.13 -7.80 -5.77
N PHE A 11 0.09 -7.91 -5.25
CA PHE A 11 0.93 -6.76 -4.97
C PHE A 11 1.22 -5.92 -6.23
N LEU A 12 1.59 -6.57 -7.35
CA LEU A 12 1.83 -5.86 -8.60
C LEU A 12 0.58 -5.16 -9.13
N LEU A 13 -0.59 -5.80 -9.03
CA LEU A 13 -1.85 -5.17 -9.40
C LEU A 13 -2.14 -3.93 -8.55
N GLU A 14 -1.94 -4.01 -7.23
CA GLU A 14 -2.10 -2.86 -6.35
C GLU A 14 -1.12 -1.73 -6.70
N VAL A 15 0.15 -2.05 -6.98
CA VAL A 15 1.16 -1.05 -7.41
C VAL A 15 0.71 -0.35 -8.69
N ILE A 16 0.21 -1.11 -9.69
CA ILE A 16 -0.29 -0.54 -10.94
C ILE A 16 -1.46 0.41 -10.69
N VAL A 17 -2.44 -0.01 -9.88
CA VAL A 17 -3.59 0.84 -9.53
C VAL A 17 -3.12 2.13 -8.86
N TRP A 18 -2.20 2.03 -7.90
CA TRP A 18 -1.65 3.20 -7.23
C TRP A 18 -0.86 4.10 -8.18
N LEU A 19 -0.07 3.54 -9.10
CA LEU A 19 0.66 4.33 -10.10
C LEU A 19 -0.29 5.11 -10.99
N VAL A 20 -1.43 4.52 -11.39
CA VAL A 20 -2.46 5.25 -12.14
C VAL A 20 -2.99 6.43 -11.33
N ILE A 21 -3.25 6.26 -10.03
CA ILE A 21 -3.69 7.36 -9.16
C ILE A 21 -2.64 8.47 -9.07
N TRP A 22 -1.36 8.10 -8.87
CA TRP A 22 -0.23 9.02 -8.86
C TRP A 22 -0.07 9.81 -10.16
N LEU A 23 -0.29 9.17 -11.31
CA LEU A 23 -0.23 9.81 -12.63
C LEU A 23 -1.42 10.73 -12.90
N LEU A 24 -2.60 10.42 -12.35
CA LEU A 24 -3.81 11.24 -12.54
C LEU A 24 -3.79 12.51 -11.68
N ASN A 25 -3.40 12.38 -10.41
CA ASN A 25 -3.34 13.50 -9.48
C ASN A 25 -2.40 13.17 -8.31
N ASP A 26 -1.22 13.77 -8.33
CA ASP A 26 -0.15 13.55 -7.36
C ASP A 26 -0.51 14.07 -5.95
N TYR A 27 -1.26 15.17 -5.86
CA TYR A 27 -1.77 15.69 -4.58
C TYR A 27 -2.72 14.70 -3.90
N MET A 28 -3.74 14.23 -4.62
CA MET A 28 -4.69 13.24 -4.11
C MET A 28 -3.99 11.91 -3.78
N ALA A 29 -3.07 11.47 -4.65
CA ALA A 29 -2.30 10.25 -4.44
C ALA A 29 -1.45 10.32 -3.17
N THR A 30 -0.81 11.47 -2.92
CA THR A 30 -0.03 11.72 -1.71
C THR A 30 -0.91 11.64 -0.47
N LEU A 31 -2.04 12.36 -0.45
CA LEU A 31 -2.97 12.34 0.69
C LEU A 31 -3.50 10.94 0.98
N LEU A 32 -3.91 10.20 -0.05
CA LEU A 32 -4.42 8.84 0.08
C LEU A 32 -3.32 7.88 0.57
N THR A 33 -2.10 7.99 0.05
CA THR A 33 -0.95 7.16 0.46
C THR A 33 -0.67 7.34 1.95
N PHE A 34 -0.61 8.58 2.44
CA PHE A 34 -0.38 8.84 3.86
C PHE A 34 -1.56 8.40 4.74
N THR A 35 -2.79 8.75 4.35
CA THR A 35 -3.97 8.50 5.19
C THR A 35 -4.30 7.02 5.26
N LEU A 36 -4.42 6.35 4.12
CA LEU A 36 -4.71 4.92 4.06
C LEU A 36 -3.53 4.11 4.60
N GLY A 37 -2.29 4.50 4.25
CA GLY A 37 -1.09 3.86 4.79
C GLY A 37 -1.05 3.89 6.31
N ALA A 38 -1.32 5.06 6.93
CA ALA A 38 -1.36 5.18 8.39
C ALA A 38 -2.48 4.35 9.03
N ILE A 39 -3.69 4.36 8.45
CA ILE A 39 -4.82 3.57 8.95
C ILE A 39 -4.50 2.07 8.89
N VAL A 40 -4.07 1.58 7.73
CA VAL A 40 -3.77 0.15 7.54
C VAL A 40 -2.59 -0.27 8.41
N LEU A 41 -1.58 0.58 8.57
CA LEU A 41 -0.46 0.33 9.47
C LEU A 41 -0.92 0.22 10.93
N ALA A 42 -1.78 1.14 11.40
CA ALA A 42 -2.32 1.09 12.75
C ALA A 42 -3.13 -0.19 12.99
N VAL A 43 -3.99 -0.57 12.03
CA VAL A 43 -4.73 -1.83 12.07
C VAL A 43 -3.79 -3.03 12.11
N LEU A 44 -2.75 -3.05 11.29
CA LEU A 44 -1.75 -4.11 11.25
C LEU A 44 -1.02 -4.24 12.60
N VAL A 45 -0.60 -3.12 13.20
CA VAL A 45 0.05 -3.10 14.51
C VAL A 45 -0.88 -3.63 15.60
N ILE A 46 -2.13 -3.18 15.65
CA ILE A 46 -3.12 -3.67 16.62
C ILE A 46 -3.36 -5.17 16.44
N ALA A 47 -3.50 -5.64 15.20
CA ALA A 47 -3.69 -7.06 14.89
C ALA A 47 -2.47 -7.91 15.32
N LEU A 48 -1.25 -7.41 15.13
CA LEU A 48 -0.03 -8.08 15.56
C LEU A 48 0.08 -8.14 17.09
N ILE A 49 -0.29 -7.07 17.79
CA ILE A 49 -0.34 -7.04 19.26
C ILE A 49 -1.37 -8.05 19.77
N ALA A 50 -2.57 -8.07 19.19
CA ALA A 50 -3.63 -9.00 19.57
C ALA A 50 -3.19 -10.46 19.41
N GLU A 51 -2.61 -10.81 18.24
CA GLU A 51 -2.10 -12.16 17.97
C GLU A 51 -0.93 -12.56 18.89
N ALA A 52 -0.13 -11.59 19.36
CA ALA A 52 0.97 -11.82 20.30
C ALA A 52 0.48 -12.10 21.74
N ILE A 53 -0.63 -11.50 22.16
CA ILE A 53 -1.22 -11.70 23.50
C ILE A 53 -1.98 -13.02 23.54
N GLU A 54 -2.89 -13.23 22.59
CA GLU A 54 -3.69 -14.43 22.48
C GLU A 54 -3.65 -14.91 21.02
N ARG A 55 -3.12 -16.11 20.78
CA ARG A 55 -3.05 -16.67 19.43
C ARG A 55 -4.46 -16.91 18.91
N SER A 56 -4.98 -15.92 18.18
CA SER A 56 -6.32 -15.91 17.61
C SER A 56 -6.46 -16.82 16.38
N LYS A 57 -5.39 -17.56 16.03
CA LYS A 57 -5.29 -18.45 14.86
C LYS A 57 -5.55 -17.72 13.54
N VAL A 58 -5.34 -16.41 13.50
CA VAL A 58 -5.48 -15.64 12.27
C VAL A 58 -4.45 -16.15 11.26
N PRO A 59 -4.88 -16.53 10.04
CA PRO A 59 -3.97 -17.09 9.05
C PRO A 59 -2.88 -16.07 8.70
N ARG A 60 -1.62 -16.51 8.71
CA ARG A 60 -0.45 -15.65 8.39
C ARG A 60 -0.62 -14.87 7.09
N ARG A 61 -1.38 -15.41 6.13
CA ARG A 61 -1.69 -14.77 4.85
C ARG A 61 -2.35 -13.39 5.02
N TYR A 62 -3.18 -13.19 6.05
CA TYR A 62 -3.81 -11.90 6.34
C TYR A 62 -2.78 -10.80 6.62
N PHE A 63 -1.81 -11.08 7.50
CA PHE A 63 -0.73 -10.15 7.81
C PHE A 63 0.14 -9.83 6.60
N HIS A 64 0.39 -10.81 5.73
CA HIS A 64 1.14 -10.58 4.50
C HIS A 64 0.38 -9.66 3.54
N ILE A 65 -0.93 -9.88 3.35
CA ILE A 65 -1.76 -9.03 2.48
C ILE A 65 -1.81 -7.60 3.02
N MET A 66 -1.99 -7.41 4.33
CA MET A 66 -1.98 -6.06 4.92
C MET A 66 -0.63 -5.36 4.82
N ALA A 67 0.48 -6.09 4.96
CA ALA A 67 1.80 -5.52 4.74
C ALA A 67 1.99 -5.12 3.26
N LEU A 68 1.55 -5.96 2.33
CA LEU A 68 1.63 -5.67 0.89
C LEU A 68 0.79 -4.45 0.50
N SER A 69 -0.38 -4.26 1.11
CA SER A 69 -1.24 -3.11 0.81
C SER A 69 -0.75 -1.79 1.37
N ILE A 70 0.16 -1.80 2.35
CA ILE A 70 0.93 -0.63 2.77
C ILE A 70 2.11 -0.41 1.83
N LEU A 71 2.79 -1.49 1.44
CA LEU A 71 3.96 -1.41 0.56
C LEU A 71 3.60 -0.94 -0.85
N ALA A 72 2.45 -1.33 -1.39
CA ALA A 72 2.04 -0.98 -2.74
C ALA A 72 1.99 0.55 -2.98
N PRO A 73 1.23 1.36 -2.21
CA PRO A 73 1.23 2.81 -2.36
C PRO A 73 2.59 3.44 -2.12
N LEU A 74 3.39 2.93 -1.17
CA LEU A 74 4.73 3.43 -0.89
C LEU A 74 5.67 3.19 -2.07
N VAL A 75 5.65 1.99 -2.64
CA VAL A 75 6.46 1.65 -3.82
C VAL A 75 6.04 2.49 -5.02
N SER A 76 4.74 2.66 -5.25
CA SER A 76 4.23 3.54 -6.31
C SER A 76 4.67 4.99 -6.13
N ALA A 77 4.65 5.50 -4.89
CA ALA A 77 5.13 6.84 -4.58
C ALA A 77 6.62 7.00 -4.89
N VAL A 78 7.45 6.02 -4.47
CA VAL A 78 8.89 6.01 -4.75
C VAL A 78 9.16 5.97 -6.26
N ILE A 79 8.45 5.11 -7.00
CA ILE A 79 8.57 5.02 -8.46
C ILE A 79 8.20 6.35 -9.12
N TYR A 80 7.06 6.94 -8.73
CA TYR A 80 6.61 8.23 -9.27
C TYR A 80 7.66 9.32 -9.02
N LEU A 81 8.09 9.49 -7.77
CA LEU A 81 9.10 10.49 -7.41
C LEU A 81 10.42 10.26 -8.15
N PHE A 82 10.84 9.00 -8.34
CA PHE A 82 12.06 8.70 -9.08
C PHE A 82 11.95 9.12 -10.56
N ILE A 83 10.79 8.88 -11.20
CA ILE A 83 10.54 9.24 -12.61
C ILE A 83 10.49 10.76 -12.79
N PHE A 84 9.84 11.48 -11.88
CA PHE A 84 9.64 12.93 -11.96
C PHE A 84 10.73 13.75 -11.24
N GLY A 85 11.83 13.11 -10.81
CA GLY A 85 12.97 13.81 -10.22
C GLY A 85 12.69 14.43 -8.85
N GLY A 86 11.81 13.81 -8.06
CA GLY A 86 11.39 14.27 -6.73
C GLY A 86 10.38 15.42 -6.76
N LYS A 87 9.88 15.77 -7.95
CA LYS A 87 8.94 16.87 -8.14
C LYS A 87 7.52 16.39 -7.87
N LEU A 88 6.81 17.14 -7.04
CA LEU A 88 5.37 17.03 -6.87
C LEU A 88 4.77 18.24 -7.59
N GLY A 89 3.96 17.99 -8.62
CA GLY A 89 3.36 19.03 -9.44
C GLY A 89 2.61 20.07 -8.61
N PHE A 90 1.93 19.64 -7.55
CA PHE A 90 1.21 20.57 -6.66
C PHE A 90 2.13 21.44 -5.78
N LEU A 91 3.40 21.07 -5.57
CA LEU A 91 4.38 21.88 -4.84
C LEU A 91 5.10 22.89 -5.74
N GLU A 92 5.09 22.67 -7.05
CA GLU A 92 5.70 23.56 -8.05
C GLU A 92 4.70 24.60 -8.61
N SER A 93 3.44 24.54 -8.17
CA SER A 93 2.31 25.38 -8.62
C SER A 93 2.24 26.73 -7.91
#